data_AF-C4FM23-F1
#
_entry.id   AF-C4FM23-F1
#
_cell.length_a   1.000
_cell.length_b   1.000
_cell.length_c   1.000
_cell.angle_alpha   90.00
_cell.angle_beta   90.00
_cell.angle_gamma   90.00
#
_symmetry.space_group_name_H-M   'P 1'
#
loop_
_entity.id
_entity.type
_entity.pdbx_description
1 polymer ?
#
loop_
_entity_poly.entity_id
_entity_poly.type
_entity_poly.pdbx_seq_one_letter_code
_entity_poly.pdbx_strand_id
1 'polypeptide(L)' 'MIIRVAHSPDSDDAFMFYAINTKKIDTKGYEFIDI' A
#
# COMPACT_ATOMS: atom_id res chain seq x y z
N MET A 1 -3.93 -1.13 -13.13
CA MET A 1 -2.85 -0.12 -13.33
C MET A 1 -1.95 -0.16 -12.11
N ILE A 2 -0.62 -0.17 -12.28
CA ILE A 2 0.32 -0.32 -11.15
C ILE A 2 0.76 1.06 -10.66
N ILE A 3 0.61 1.30 -9.36
CA ILE A 3 1.03 2.51 -8.66
C ILE A 3 2.18 2.12 -7.72
N ARG A 4 3.32 2.82 -7.87
CA ARG A 4 4.47 2.65 -6.99
C ARG A 4 4.45 3.72 -5.91
N VAL A 5 4.56 3.32 -4.65
CA VAL A 5 4.52 4.23 -3.51
C VAL A 5 5.84 4.12 -2.76
N ALA A 6 6.52 5.24 -2.60
CA ALA A 6 7.70 5.35 -1.76
C ALA A 6 7.27 5.94 -0.41
N HIS A 7 7.66 5.29 0.69
CA HIS A 7 7.39 5.73 2.06
C HIS A 7 8.58 5.43 2.97
N SER A 8 8.62 6.05 4.15
CA SER A 8 9.65 5.77 5.15
C SER A 8 9.47 4.35 5.72
N PRO A 9 10.54 3.65 6.13
CA PRO A 9 10.43 2.35 6.78
C PRO A 9 9.94 2.45 8.23
N ASP A 10 9.19 3.51 8.56
CA ASP A 10 8.68 3.78 9.90
C ASP A 10 7.41 2.95 10.16
N SER A 11 7.17 2.65 11.43
CA SER A 11 6.11 1.73 11.85
C SER A 11 4.70 2.27 11.61
N ASP A 12 4.56 3.59 11.54
CA ASP A 12 3.31 4.28 11.21
C ASP A 12 2.96 4.14 9.72
N ASP A 13 3.93 4.21 8.82
CA ASP A 13 3.70 3.94 7.39
C ASP A 13 3.27 2.49 7.17
N ALA A 14 3.93 1.53 7.83
CA ALA A 14 3.55 0.12 7.76
C ALA A 14 2.10 -0.13 8.21
N PHE A 15 1.63 0.62 9.21
CA PHE A 15 0.24 0.56 9.65
C PHE A 15 -0.72 1.17 8.61
N MET A 16 -0.37 2.31 8.01
CA MET A 16 -1.19 2.96 6.99
C MET A 16 -1.37 2.09 5.73
N PHE A 17 -0.32 1.41 5.28
CA PHE A 17 -0.37 0.57 4.07
C PHE A 17 -0.86 -0.86 4.32
N TYR A 18 -1.01 -1.28 5.58
CA TYR A 18 -1.43 -2.63 5.93
C TYR A 18 -2.72 -3.08 5.22
N ALA A 19 -3.74 -2.21 5.17
CA ALA A 19 -5.03 -2.56 4.56
C ALA A 19 -4.93 -2.78 3.04
N ILE A 20 -4.03 -2.03 2.39
CA ILE A 20 -3.75 -2.14 0.95
C ILE A 20 -2.96 -3.42 0.67
N ASN A 21 -1.85 -3.63 1.40
CA ASN A 21 -0.97 -4.79 1.23
C ASN A 21 -1.66 -6.12 1.58
N THR A 22 -2.58 -6.11 2.54
CA THR A 22 -3.37 -7.30 2.91
C THR A 22 -4.68 -7.45 2.13
N LYS A 23 -4.92 -6.62 1.11
CA LYS A 23 -6.12 -6.66 0.25
C LYS A 23 -7.44 -6.61 1.04
N LYS A 24 -7.45 -5.88 2.15
CA LYS A 24 -8.63 -5.71 3.01
C LYS A 24 -9.57 -4.61 2.55
N ILE A 25 -9.19 -3.86 1.52
CA ILE A 25 -10.00 -2.81 0.90
C ILE A 25 -10.08 -3.02 -0.61
N ASP A 26 -11.18 -2.59 -1.22
CA ASP A 26 -11.33 -2.59 -2.67
C ASP A 26 -10.50 -1.45 -3.28
N THR A 27 -9.45 -1.84 -4.01
CA THR A 27 -8.56 -0.90 -4.69
C THR A 27 -9.04 -0.52 -6.09
N LYS A 28 -10.28 -0.88 -6.48
CA LYS A 28 -10.91 -0.52 -7.76
C LYS A 28 -10.03 -0.84 -8.98
N GLY A 29 -9.27 -1.93 -8.92
CA GLY A 29 -8.38 -2.38 -10.00
C GLY A 29 -7.00 -1.71 -10.05
N TYR A 30 -6.64 -0.93 -9.03
CA TYR A 30 -5.29 -0.44 -8.81
C TYR A 30 -4.47 -1.45 -8.01
N GLU A 31 -3.22 -1.65 -8.43
CA GLU A 31 -2.24 -2.45 -7.70
C GLU A 31 -1.20 -1.50 -7.11
N PHE A 32 -0.89 -1.67 -5.83
CA PHE A 32 0.08 -0.86 -5.11
C PHE A 32 1.32 -1.70 -4.82
N ILE A 33 2.48 -1.12 -5.09
CA ILE A 33 3.79 -1.72 -4.84
C ILE A 33 4.61 -0.71 -4.06
N ASP A 34 5.02 -1.10 -2.86
CA ASP A 34 6.00 -0.34 -2.07
C ASP A 34 7.39 -0.49 -2.72
N ILE A 35 8.10 0.64 -2.87
CA ILE A 35 9.45 0.75 -3.47
C ILE A 35 10.42 1.49 -2.58
#